data_AF-C8PEB1-F1
#
_entry.id   AF-C8PEB1-F1
#
_cell.length_a   1.000
_cell.length_b   1.000
_cell.length_c   1.000
_cell.angle_alpha   90.00
_cell.angle_beta   90.00
_cell.angle_gamma   90.00
#
_symmetry.space_group_name_H-M   'P 1'
#
loop_
_entity.id
_entity.type
_entity.pdbx_description
1 polymer ?
#
loop_
_entity_poly.entity_id
_entity_poly.type
_entity_poly.pdbx_seq_one_letter_code
_entity_poly.pdbx_strand_id
1 'polypeptide(L)'
;MKILKVGLISHKFEGTKARTITHSIELIARAAAKGAQLIVLQELHQTHYFCQRENTENFDYAQDFDRDLRLWSEVAKRFGVVLVSSLFERRAAGLYHNTAVVFERDGTIAGKYRKMHIPDDPQFYEKFYFTPGDLGFEPIDTSVGRLGVLVCWDQWYPEAARAMALRGAELLIYPTAIGWFDGDGEDEKARQLEAWVAVQRGHAVANSLPVIAVNRVGFESASLSEVSPDEILSGRNKISPASGGFLRASDGGAARDKISTVRDEILRIQGGRDGVAHAVDTGGAGGMSLAASGRGAQGEILCASNLDCGSLTCGEAAQKSLKISIDVKFNGETFEVLPSKQRVDGLGSEDGIRFWGNSFVFGAQGEQLFRANSTDEVCEVVTIDMQRCENVRRWWPFLRDRRVEEYGILTKRYGL
;
A
#
# COMPACT_ATOMS: atom_id res chain seq x y z
N MET A 1 -16.07 25.14 -8.90
CA MET A 1 -15.95 24.09 -7.86
C MET A 1 -14.67 23.32 -8.14
N LYS A 2 -13.68 23.36 -7.25
CA LYS A 2 -12.41 22.62 -7.40
C LYS A 2 -12.62 21.24 -6.76
N ILE A 3 -12.86 20.22 -7.58
CA ILE A 3 -13.11 18.85 -7.12
C ILE A 3 -11.85 18.01 -7.28
N LEU A 4 -11.51 17.24 -6.25
CA LEU A 4 -10.43 16.26 -6.27
C LEU A 4 -11.01 14.85 -6.08
N LYS A 5 -10.63 13.91 -6.94
CA LYS A 5 -10.95 12.49 -6.78
C LYS A 5 -9.74 11.74 -6.21
N VAL A 6 -9.91 11.13 -5.04
CA VAL A 6 -8.84 10.42 -4.33
C VAL A 6 -9.15 8.94 -4.22
N GLY A 7 -8.25 8.08 -4.71
CA GLY A 7 -8.27 6.64 -4.53
C GLY A 7 -7.61 6.23 -3.21
N LEU A 8 -8.31 5.44 -2.40
CA LEU A 8 -7.76 4.80 -1.20
C LEU A 8 -7.52 3.33 -1.52
N ILE A 9 -6.29 2.86 -1.30
CA ILE A 9 -5.90 1.47 -1.53
C ILE A 9 -5.39 0.85 -0.24
N SER A 10 -6.20 -0.05 0.30
CA SER A 10 -5.87 -0.87 1.48
C SER A 10 -6.04 -2.34 1.13
N HIS A 11 -5.05 -3.16 1.45
CA HIS A 11 -5.10 -4.60 1.20
C HIS A 11 -4.21 -5.37 2.18
N LYS A 12 -4.34 -6.70 2.16
CA LYS A 12 -3.51 -7.59 2.96
C LYS A 12 -2.11 -7.72 2.36
N PHE A 13 -1.15 -8.15 3.18
CA PHE A 13 0.11 -8.64 2.63
C PHE A 13 -0.12 -9.98 1.90
N GLU A 14 0.34 -10.08 0.66
CA GLU A 14 0.09 -11.23 -0.23
C GLU A 14 1.13 -12.35 -0.06
N GLY A 15 1.72 -12.46 1.12
CA GLY A 15 2.73 -13.46 1.48
C GLY A 15 4.14 -13.18 0.95
N THR A 16 4.27 -12.47 -0.19
CA THR A 16 5.57 -12.02 -0.73
C THR A 16 5.51 -10.58 -1.25
N LYS A 17 6.67 -9.91 -1.30
CA LYS A 17 6.78 -8.55 -1.86
C LYS A 17 6.29 -8.49 -3.31
N ALA A 18 6.66 -9.47 -4.13
CA ALA A 18 6.24 -9.55 -5.53
C ALA A 18 4.73 -9.61 -5.69
N ARG A 19 4.06 -10.55 -5.02
CA ARG A 19 2.60 -10.67 -5.10
C ARG A 19 1.90 -9.41 -4.57
N THR A 20 2.44 -8.82 -3.51
CA THR A 20 1.88 -7.63 -2.88
C THR A 20 1.96 -6.43 -3.83
N ILE A 21 3.10 -6.22 -4.48
CA ILE A 21 3.30 -5.19 -5.51
C ILE A 21 2.29 -5.36 -6.66
N THR A 22 2.13 -6.57 -7.18
CA THR A 22 1.17 -6.84 -8.28
C THR A 22 -0.25 -6.51 -7.89
N HIS A 23 -0.67 -6.96 -6.70
CA HIS A 23 -2.00 -6.66 -6.18
C HIS A 23 -2.21 -5.15 -6.01
N SER A 24 -1.23 -4.42 -5.48
CA SER A 24 -1.27 -2.96 -5.40
C SER A 24 -1.42 -2.32 -6.79
N ILE A 25 -0.68 -2.79 -7.81
CA ILE A 25 -0.76 -2.27 -9.18
C ILE A 25 -2.16 -2.51 -9.79
N GLU A 26 -2.75 -3.68 -9.56
CA GLU A 26 -4.12 -4.00 -10.00
C GLU A 26 -5.16 -3.08 -9.33
N LEU A 27 -5.01 -2.81 -8.04
CA LEU A 27 -5.86 -1.87 -7.30
C LEU A 27 -5.67 -0.42 -7.81
N ILE A 28 -4.43 -0.01 -8.10
CA ILE A 28 -4.12 1.31 -8.69
C ILE A 28 -4.79 1.45 -10.05
N ALA A 29 -4.70 0.44 -10.91
CA ALA A 29 -5.32 0.44 -12.23
C ALA A 29 -6.85 0.60 -12.12
N ARG A 30 -7.49 -0.12 -11.18
CA ARG A 30 -8.94 -0.02 -10.92
C ARG A 30 -9.33 1.37 -10.41
N ALA A 31 -8.59 1.94 -9.46
CA ALA A 31 -8.86 3.28 -8.94
C ALA A 31 -8.65 4.36 -10.02
N ALA A 32 -7.60 4.25 -10.84
CA ALA A 32 -7.35 5.14 -11.97
C ALA A 32 -8.47 5.06 -13.02
N ALA A 33 -8.98 3.86 -13.33
CA ALA A 33 -10.12 3.67 -14.23
C ALA A 33 -11.42 4.31 -13.69
N LYS A 34 -11.60 4.37 -12.36
CA LYS A 34 -12.68 5.12 -11.68
C LYS A 34 -12.44 6.65 -11.69
N GLY A 35 -11.32 7.11 -12.25
CA GLY A 35 -10.97 8.53 -12.40
C GLY A 35 -10.28 9.14 -11.18
N ALA A 36 -9.62 8.34 -10.34
CA ALA A 36 -8.77 8.87 -9.28
C ALA A 36 -7.64 9.73 -9.88
N GLN A 37 -7.40 10.90 -9.27
CA GLN A 37 -6.32 11.82 -9.64
C GLN A 37 -5.15 11.72 -8.67
N LEU A 38 -5.46 11.47 -7.40
CA LEU A 38 -4.54 11.16 -6.31
C LEU A 38 -4.84 9.74 -5.84
N ILE A 39 -3.82 8.91 -5.65
CA ILE A 39 -3.96 7.58 -5.05
C ILE A 39 -3.03 7.49 -3.85
N VAL A 40 -3.55 7.00 -2.72
CA VAL A 40 -2.81 6.83 -1.47
C VAL A 40 -2.76 5.35 -1.09
N LEU A 41 -1.55 4.84 -0.89
CA LEU A 41 -1.29 3.49 -0.39
C LEU A 41 -1.11 3.49 1.14
N GLN A 42 -1.23 2.30 1.75
CA GLN A 42 -0.94 2.08 3.18
C GLN A 42 0.56 2.16 3.52
N GLU A 43 0.90 2.21 4.80
CA GLU A 43 2.29 2.25 5.26
C GLU A 43 3.05 0.94 4.94
N LEU A 44 4.31 1.08 4.51
CA LEU A 44 5.21 -0.05 4.17
C LEU A 44 4.51 -1.10 3.29
N HIS A 45 3.69 -0.64 2.35
CA HIS A 45 2.72 -1.43 1.59
C HIS A 45 3.29 -2.62 0.82
N GLN A 46 4.60 -2.65 0.56
CA GLN A 46 5.24 -3.71 -0.22
C GLN A 46 5.51 -4.99 0.58
N THR A 47 5.55 -4.92 1.91
CA THR A 47 5.93 -6.03 2.77
C THR A 47 4.88 -6.28 3.84
N HIS A 48 5.04 -7.36 4.60
CA HIS A 48 4.43 -7.46 5.92
C HIS A 48 5.00 -6.34 6.83
N TYR A 49 4.32 -6.07 7.93
CA TYR A 49 4.77 -5.15 8.95
C TYR A 49 5.84 -5.82 9.82
N PHE A 50 7.08 -5.78 9.33
CA PHE A 50 8.23 -6.45 9.94
C PHE A 50 8.68 -5.85 11.30
N CYS A 51 8.08 -4.73 11.71
CA CYS A 51 8.41 -4.05 12.97
C CYS A 51 7.80 -4.74 14.21
N GLN A 52 7.09 -5.86 14.04
CA GLN A 52 6.62 -6.71 15.14
C GLN A 52 7.74 -7.28 16.00
N ARG A 53 8.98 -7.32 15.48
CA ARG A 53 10.18 -7.81 16.17
C ARG A 53 11.39 -6.97 15.81
N GLU A 54 12.38 -6.96 16.67
CA GLU A 54 13.72 -6.44 16.36
C GLU A 54 14.56 -7.55 15.71
N ASN A 55 14.81 -7.43 14.41
CA ASN A 55 15.62 -8.39 13.66
C ASN A 55 16.49 -7.66 12.62
N THR A 56 17.80 -7.77 12.76
CA THR A 56 18.77 -7.12 11.87
C THR A 56 18.65 -7.58 10.42
N GLU A 57 18.12 -8.76 10.19
CA GLU A 57 17.87 -9.28 8.85
C GLU A 57 16.81 -8.50 8.07
N ASN A 58 15.90 -7.79 8.75
CA ASN A 58 14.85 -7.02 8.08
C ASN A 58 15.39 -5.73 7.45
N PHE A 59 16.60 -5.29 7.79
CA PHE A 59 17.25 -4.17 7.08
C PHE A 59 17.51 -4.46 5.60
N ASP A 60 17.50 -5.73 5.20
CA ASP A 60 17.64 -6.15 3.80
C ASP A 60 16.47 -5.68 2.93
N TYR A 61 15.28 -5.47 3.51
CA TYR A 61 14.12 -4.94 2.78
C TYR A 61 14.38 -3.54 2.18
N ALA A 62 15.30 -2.76 2.77
CA ALA A 62 15.66 -1.44 2.27
C ALA A 62 16.66 -1.46 1.10
N GLN A 63 17.25 -2.62 0.76
CA GLN A 63 18.23 -2.73 -0.34
C GLN A 63 17.60 -2.46 -1.71
N ASP A 64 16.30 -2.72 -1.85
CA ASP A 64 15.55 -2.52 -3.09
C ASP A 64 15.10 -1.07 -3.33
N PHE A 65 15.39 -0.13 -2.43
CA PHE A 65 14.77 1.20 -2.44
C PHE A 65 14.86 1.92 -3.79
N ASP A 66 16.03 1.98 -4.44
CA ASP A 66 16.19 2.64 -5.74
C ASP A 66 15.39 1.95 -6.86
N ARG A 67 15.22 0.62 -6.75
CA ARG A 67 14.44 -0.18 -7.69
C ARG A 67 12.95 0.06 -7.47
N ASP A 68 12.52 0.13 -6.21
CA ASP A 68 11.15 0.48 -5.84
C ASP A 68 10.78 1.89 -6.31
N LEU A 69 11.69 2.87 -6.21
CA LEU A 69 11.49 4.22 -6.74
C LEU A 69 11.21 4.20 -8.25
N ARG A 70 11.99 3.46 -9.04
CA ARG A 70 11.78 3.35 -10.50
C ARG A 70 10.46 2.67 -10.84
N LEU A 71 10.14 1.59 -10.13
CA LEU A 71 8.87 0.87 -10.33
C LEU A 71 7.67 1.78 -10.08
N TRP A 72 7.61 2.44 -8.93
CA TRP A 72 6.45 3.27 -8.57
C TRP A 72 6.36 4.56 -9.39
N SER A 73 7.49 5.09 -9.85
CA SER A 73 7.55 6.15 -10.87
C SER A 73 6.84 5.72 -12.15
N GLU A 74 7.18 4.56 -12.71
CA GLU A 74 6.54 4.07 -13.95
C GLU A 74 5.07 3.73 -13.74
N VAL A 75 4.68 3.19 -12.58
CA VAL A 75 3.28 2.96 -12.23
C VAL A 75 2.49 4.28 -12.22
N ALA A 76 2.99 5.31 -11.53
CA ALA A 76 2.34 6.62 -11.47
C ALA A 76 2.17 7.24 -12.87
N LYS A 77 3.24 7.21 -13.68
CA LYS A 77 3.25 7.67 -15.07
C LYS A 77 2.27 6.92 -15.96
N ARG A 78 2.25 5.59 -15.87
CA ARG A 78 1.42 4.71 -16.70
C ARG A 78 -0.07 4.98 -16.49
N PHE A 79 -0.47 5.16 -15.25
CA PHE A 79 -1.87 5.39 -14.89
C PHE A 79 -2.24 6.88 -14.85
N GLY A 80 -1.26 7.78 -15.00
CA GLY A 80 -1.49 9.22 -15.06
C GLY A 80 -2.01 9.80 -13.75
N VAL A 81 -1.52 9.31 -12.61
CA VAL A 81 -1.99 9.66 -11.26
C VAL A 81 -0.87 10.18 -10.39
N VAL A 82 -1.19 11.10 -9.48
CA VAL A 82 -0.31 11.39 -8.34
C VAL A 82 -0.39 10.23 -7.36
N LEU A 83 0.73 9.63 -7.01
CA LEU A 83 0.80 8.44 -6.17
C LEU A 83 1.56 8.73 -4.88
N VAL A 84 0.90 8.55 -3.73
CA VAL A 84 1.53 8.57 -2.40
C VAL A 84 1.85 7.14 -2.00
N SER A 85 3.15 6.82 -2.01
CA SER A 85 3.71 5.54 -1.62
C SER A 85 4.39 5.64 -0.24
N SER A 86 4.60 4.51 0.45
CA SER A 86 5.35 4.43 1.72
C SER A 86 6.34 3.26 1.66
N LEU A 87 7.63 3.58 1.77
CA LEU A 87 8.76 2.69 1.47
C LEU A 87 9.78 2.69 2.62
N PHE A 88 10.62 1.65 2.65
CA PHE A 88 11.76 1.57 3.56
C PHE A 88 13.02 2.11 2.87
N GLU A 89 13.42 3.33 3.23
CA GLU A 89 14.57 4.01 2.63
C GLU A 89 15.88 3.59 3.30
N ARG A 90 16.85 3.15 2.51
CA ARG A 90 18.27 3.10 2.89
C ARG A 90 18.93 4.42 2.51
N ARG A 91 19.24 5.26 3.49
CA ARG A 91 19.92 6.54 3.27
C ARG A 91 21.43 6.38 3.18
N ALA A 92 22.00 5.54 4.04
CA ALA A 92 23.40 5.16 4.04
C ALA A 92 23.55 3.76 4.65
N ALA A 93 24.76 3.20 4.67
CA ALA A 93 25.01 1.96 5.40
C ALA A 93 24.68 2.16 6.90
N GLY A 94 23.78 1.34 7.44
CA GLY A 94 23.35 1.45 8.84
C GLY A 94 22.38 2.59 9.15
N LEU A 95 21.91 3.35 8.15
CA LEU A 95 21.04 4.51 8.35
C LEU A 95 19.80 4.43 7.44
N TYR A 96 18.63 4.29 8.06
CA TYR A 96 17.39 3.99 7.36
C TYR A 96 16.21 4.82 7.87
N HIS A 97 15.20 5.01 7.01
CA HIS A 97 14.01 5.80 7.33
C HIS A 97 12.74 5.13 6.80
N ASN A 98 11.63 5.25 7.54
CA ASN A 98 10.29 5.06 7.01
C ASN A 98 9.91 6.31 6.21
N THR A 99 9.71 6.15 4.90
CA THR A 99 9.65 7.28 3.96
C THR A 99 8.44 7.20 3.06
N ALA A 100 7.57 8.20 3.15
CA ALA A 100 6.58 8.43 2.12
C ALA A 100 7.23 9.07 0.90
N VAL A 101 6.97 8.53 -0.29
CA VAL A 101 7.45 9.07 -1.57
C VAL A 101 6.25 9.43 -2.41
N VAL A 102 6.22 10.67 -2.89
CA VAL A 102 5.15 11.17 -3.76
C VAL A 102 5.67 11.21 -5.18
N PHE A 103 4.99 10.46 -6.05
CA PHE A 103 5.24 10.46 -7.48
C PHE A 103 4.18 11.31 -8.17
N GLU A 104 4.60 12.19 -9.06
CA GLU A 104 3.72 12.97 -9.94
C GLU A 104 3.17 12.07 -11.06
N ARG A 105 2.08 12.52 -11.70
CA ARG A 105 1.41 11.80 -12.79
C ARG A 105 2.28 11.55 -14.03
N ASP A 106 3.41 12.23 -14.15
CA ASP A 106 4.40 12.02 -15.22
C ASP A 106 5.54 11.05 -14.82
N GLY A 107 5.49 10.55 -13.59
CA GLY A 107 6.47 9.64 -12.98
C GLY A 107 7.58 10.34 -12.21
N THR A 108 7.72 11.67 -12.30
CA THR A 108 8.75 12.37 -11.54
C THR A 108 8.50 12.27 -10.03
N ILE A 109 9.56 12.20 -9.23
CA ILE A 109 9.42 12.25 -7.77
C ILE A 109 9.15 13.70 -7.37
N ALA A 110 7.91 13.99 -6.96
CA ALA A 110 7.51 15.32 -6.49
C ALA A 110 8.15 15.66 -5.15
N GLY A 111 8.32 14.66 -4.28
CA GLY A 111 8.98 14.85 -2.99
C GLY A 111 9.01 13.59 -2.14
N LYS A 112 9.68 13.71 -0.99
CA LYS A 112 9.77 12.67 0.04
C LYS A 112 9.46 13.28 1.40
N TYR A 113 8.85 12.50 2.26
CA TYR A 113 8.68 12.81 3.68
C TYR A 113 9.16 11.63 4.51
N ARG A 114 10.06 11.89 5.46
CA ARG A 114 10.57 10.88 6.40
C ARG A 114 9.79 10.99 7.69
N LYS A 115 9.24 9.87 8.17
CA LYS A 115 8.43 9.78 9.40
C LYS A 115 9.16 10.45 10.56
N MET A 116 8.52 11.43 11.19
CA MET A 116 9.16 12.27 12.22
C MET A 116 9.04 11.65 13.61
N HIS A 117 7.85 11.15 13.95
CA HIS A 117 7.59 10.47 15.22
C HIS A 117 7.67 8.97 15.03
N ILE A 118 8.67 8.34 15.63
CA ILE A 118 8.89 6.88 15.52
C ILE A 118 8.31 6.21 16.77
N PRO A 119 7.30 5.32 16.65
CA PRO A 119 6.75 4.58 17.79
C PRO A 119 7.75 3.56 18.33
N ASP A 120 7.54 3.16 19.57
CA ASP A 120 8.30 2.10 20.23
C ASP A 120 7.48 1.51 21.36
N ASP A 121 6.70 0.50 20.99
CA ASP A 121 5.82 -0.26 21.87
C ASP A 121 5.94 -1.74 21.48
N PRO A 122 5.52 -2.69 22.35
CA PRO A 122 5.52 -4.10 21.98
C PRO A 122 4.82 -4.35 20.63
N GLN A 123 5.53 -5.02 19.72
CA GLN A 123 5.12 -5.29 18.32
C GLN A 123 5.08 -4.07 17.38
N PHE A 124 5.53 -2.90 17.85
CA PHE A 124 5.73 -1.68 17.07
C PHE A 124 7.14 -1.11 17.33
N TYR A 125 8.17 -1.96 17.22
CA TYR A 125 9.58 -1.62 17.50
C TYR A 125 10.23 -0.83 16.36
N GLU A 126 9.56 0.23 15.90
CA GLU A 126 10.01 1.02 14.76
C GLU A 126 11.31 1.78 15.03
N LYS A 127 11.59 2.17 16.28
CA LYS A 127 12.84 2.85 16.67
C LYS A 127 14.09 2.02 16.40
N PHE A 128 13.98 0.70 16.37
CA PHE A 128 15.07 -0.19 15.98
C PHE A 128 15.44 -0.01 14.50
N TYR A 129 14.44 0.18 13.63
CA TYR A 129 14.62 0.21 12.18
C TYR A 129 14.81 1.61 11.60
N PHE A 130 14.10 2.60 12.13
CA PHE A 130 13.96 3.90 11.50
C PHE A 130 14.59 4.99 12.35
N THR A 131 15.56 5.67 11.75
CA THR A 131 16.03 6.95 12.27
C THR A 131 14.91 7.98 12.13
N PRO A 132 14.65 8.81 13.17
CA PRO A 132 13.69 9.90 13.06
C PRO A 132 13.94 10.77 11.83
N GLY A 133 12.86 11.20 11.20
CA GLY A 133 12.91 12.05 10.02
C GLY A 133 13.67 13.34 10.27
N ASP A 134 14.36 13.80 9.24
CA ASP A 134 15.24 14.98 9.28
C ASP A 134 14.92 16.02 8.20
N LEU A 135 13.82 15.82 7.47
CA LEU A 135 13.33 16.75 6.44
C LEU A 135 12.33 17.78 7.00
N GLY A 136 11.84 17.57 8.22
CA GLY A 136 10.82 18.40 8.83
C GLY A 136 9.41 18.17 8.26
N PHE A 137 8.46 18.96 8.75
CA PHE A 137 7.07 18.93 8.29
C PHE A 137 6.90 19.83 7.07
N GLU A 138 7.28 19.35 5.89
CA GLU A 138 7.19 20.10 4.64
C GLU A 138 6.15 19.48 3.69
N PRO A 139 5.09 20.22 3.31
CA PRO A 139 4.14 19.76 2.30
C PRO A 139 4.80 19.62 0.92
N ILE A 140 4.30 18.69 0.11
CA ILE A 140 4.84 18.35 -1.20
C ILE A 140 3.93 18.92 -2.30
N ASP A 141 4.48 19.76 -3.18
CA ASP A 141 3.73 20.35 -4.29
C ASP A 141 3.54 19.32 -5.42
N THR A 142 2.31 19.22 -5.92
CA THR A 142 1.94 18.31 -7.02
C THR A 142 0.90 18.97 -7.94
N SER A 143 0.60 18.33 -9.07
CA SER A 143 -0.43 18.77 -10.01
C SER A 143 -1.85 18.74 -9.45
N VAL A 144 -2.10 18.00 -8.36
CA VAL A 144 -3.41 17.90 -7.70
C VAL A 144 -3.53 18.80 -6.47
N GLY A 145 -2.42 19.40 -6.03
CA GLY A 145 -2.38 20.32 -4.90
C GLY A 145 -1.13 20.17 -4.03
N ARG A 146 -1.06 20.98 -2.98
CA ARG A 146 0.03 20.93 -1.98
C ARG A 146 -0.30 19.92 -0.87
N LEU A 147 0.33 18.76 -0.92
CA LEU A 147 -0.01 17.60 -0.09
C LEU A 147 0.74 17.64 1.25
N GLY A 148 0.03 17.70 2.37
CA GLY A 148 0.60 17.48 3.70
C GLY A 148 0.71 15.99 3.99
N VAL A 149 1.77 15.35 3.49
CA VAL A 149 2.00 13.92 3.69
C VAL A 149 2.75 13.69 4.99
N LEU A 150 2.14 12.93 5.89
CA LEU A 150 2.68 12.47 7.17
C LEU A 150 2.63 10.94 7.18
N VAL A 151 3.24 10.25 8.15
CA VAL A 151 3.23 8.77 8.16
C VAL A 151 2.83 8.24 9.52
N CYS A 152 1.77 7.41 9.52
CA CYS A 152 1.29 6.61 10.64
C CYS A 152 1.38 7.40 11.95
N TRP A 153 2.26 7.02 12.89
CA TRP A 153 2.39 7.61 14.22
C TRP A 153 2.41 9.16 14.28
N ASP A 154 2.87 9.86 13.23
CA ASP A 154 2.75 11.31 13.11
C ASP A 154 1.31 11.84 13.28
N GLN A 155 0.32 11.02 12.94
CA GLN A 155 -1.11 11.33 13.04
C GLN A 155 -1.62 11.60 14.45
N TRP A 156 -0.88 11.19 15.49
CA TRP A 156 -1.28 11.40 16.87
C TRP A 156 -0.88 12.78 17.38
N TYR A 157 -0.11 13.53 16.60
CA TYR A 157 0.50 14.80 16.98
C TYR A 157 -0.19 15.97 16.26
N PRO A 158 -1.06 16.73 16.95
CA PRO A 158 -1.68 17.93 16.38
C PRO A 158 -0.67 18.94 15.83
N GLU A 159 0.54 18.97 16.40
CA GLU A 159 1.66 19.81 15.98
C GLU A 159 2.10 19.50 14.56
N ALA A 160 2.19 18.22 14.17
CA ALA A 160 2.58 17.81 12.82
C ALA A 160 1.53 18.26 11.79
N ALA A 161 0.25 17.98 12.07
CA ALA A 161 -0.86 18.42 11.24
C ALA A 161 -0.90 19.94 11.10
N ARG A 162 -0.70 20.68 12.20
CA ARG A 162 -0.64 22.14 12.20
C ARG A 162 0.55 22.67 11.42
N ALA A 163 1.73 22.07 11.57
CA ALA A 163 2.93 22.49 10.86
C ALA A 163 2.75 22.37 9.34
N MET A 164 2.18 21.26 8.87
CA MET A 164 1.82 21.09 7.46
C MET A 164 0.84 22.16 6.98
N ALA A 165 -0.23 22.42 7.75
CA ALA A 165 -1.23 23.42 7.40
C ALA A 165 -0.65 24.84 7.34
N LEU A 166 0.22 25.22 8.28
CA LEU A 166 0.88 26.53 8.31
C LEU A 166 1.85 26.73 7.14
N ARG A 167 2.37 25.63 6.58
CA ARG A 167 3.20 25.62 5.36
C ARG A 167 2.38 25.45 4.08
N GLY A 168 1.06 25.67 4.17
CA GLY A 168 0.19 25.79 3.01
C GLY A 168 -0.37 24.47 2.49
N ALA A 169 -0.29 23.36 3.24
CA ALA A 169 -0.97 22.13 2.83
C ALA A 169 -2.46 22.39 2.54
N GLU A 170 -2.95 21.78 1.47
CA GLU A 170 -4.37 21.82 1.04
C GLU A 170 -5.15 20.59 1.51
N LEU A 171 -4.46 19.55 1.98
CA LEU A 171 -5.01 18.34 2.59
C LEU A 171 -3.92 17.64 3.41
N LEU A 172 -4.33 16.78 4.33
CA LEU A 172 -3.43 15.94 5.14
C LEU A 172 -3.62 14.47 4.77
N ILE A 173 -2.52 13.73 4.68
CA ILE A 173 -2.50 12.34 4.23
C ILE A 173 -1.66 11.50 5.20
N TYR A 174 -2.20 10.36 5.64
CA TYR A 174 -1.58 9.44 6.59
C TYR A 174 -1.65 7.99 6.09
N PRO A 175 -0.64 7.50 5.34
CA PRO A 175 -0.40 6.07 5.18
C PRO A 175 -0.14 5.46 6.57
N THR A 176 -0.83 4.37 6.90
CA THR A 176 -0.88 3.81 8.25
C THR A 176 -0.75 2.28 8.24
N ALA A 177 -0.11 1.72 9.26
CA ALA A 177 -0.21 0.31 9.63
C ALA A 177 -0.46 0.21 11.15
N ILE A 178 -1.74 0.13 11.53
CA ILE A 178 -2.17 0.03 12.92
C ILE A 178 -3.27 -1.03 13.09
N GLY A 179 -3.23 -1.73 14.21
CA GLY A 179 -4.05 -2.89 14.51
C GLY A 179 -4.14 -3.15 16.02
N TRP A 180 -4.93 -4.14 16.39
CA TRP A 180 -5.07 -4.62 17.77
C TRP A 180 -4.40 -5.98 17.93
N PHE A 181 -4.20 -6.36 19.19
CA PHE A 181 -3.85 -7.72 19.55
C PHE A 181 -5.12 -8.54 19.77
N ASP A 182 -5.12 -9.81 19.37
CA ASP A 182 -6.31 -10.64 19.49
C ASP A 182 -6.73 -10.85 20.95
N GLY A 183 -5.78 -10.79 21.89
CA GLY A 183 -6.01 -10.85 23.33
C GLY A 183 -6.61 -9.58 23.96
N ASP A 184 -6.69 -8.47 23.22
CA ASP A 184 -7.31 -7.25 23.74
C ASP A 184 -8.83 -7.43 23.91
N GLY A 185 -9.39 -6.85 24.97
CA GLY A 185 -10.84 -6.84 25.17
C GLY A 185 -11.55 -6.01 24.09
N GLU A 186 -12.74 -6.43 23.66
CA GLU A 186 -13.49 -5.76 22.58
C GLU A 186 -13.77 -4.27 22.88
N ASP A 187 -14.03 -3.93 24.14
CA ASP A 187 -14.22 -2.52 24.54
C ASP A 187 -12.93 -1.70 24.38
N GLU A 188 -11.77 -2.31 24.59
CA GLU A 188 -10.48 -1.65 24.41
C GLU A 188 -10.14 -1.48 22.93
N LYS A 189 -10.38 -2.51 22.12
CA LYS A 189 -10.32 -2.40 20.65
C LYS A 189 -11.18 -1.21 20.19
N ALA A 190 -12.46 -1.17 20.56
CA ALA A 190 -13.34 -0.07 20.18
C ALA A 190 -12.81 1.31 20.59
N ARG A 191 -12.27 1.46 21.81
CA ARG A 191 -11.68 2.73 22.28
C ARG A 191 -10.44 3.14 21.48
N GLN A 192 -9.54 2.22 21.18
CA GLN A 192 -8.31 2.51 20.44
C GLN A 192 -8.61 2.99 19.02
N LEU A 193 -9.51 2.31 18.31
CA LEU A 193 -9.91 2.73 16.97
C LEU A 193 -10.61 4.07 16.99
N GLU A 194 -11.56 4.28 17.90
CA GLU A 194 -12.27 5.56 17.93
C GLU A 194 -11.35 6.70 18.37
N ALA A 195 -10.34 6.47 19.21
CA ALA A 195 -9.30 7.45 19.49
C ALA A 195 -8.46 7.78 18.23
N TRP A 196 -8.06 6.76 17.47
CA TRP A 196 -7.33 6.89 16.21
C TRP A 196 -8.11 7.69 15.15
N VAL A 197 -9.43 7.47 15.08
CA VAL A 197 -10.33 8.25 14.22
C VAL A 197 -10.51 9.67 14.74
N ALA A 198 -10.76 9.83 16.04
CA ALA A 198 -11.10 11.11 16.65
C ALA A 198 -9.97 12.13 16.57
N VAL A 199 -8.72 11.72 16.83
CA VAL A 199 -7.57 12.63 16.78
C VAL A 199 -7.37 13.21 15.37
N GLN A 200 -7.50 12.38 14.34
CA GLN A 200 -7.34 12.78 12.95
C GLN A 200 -8.52 13.61 12.43
N ARG A 201 -9.74 13.30 12.88
CA ARG A 201 -10.91 14.16 12.66
C ARG A 201 -10.69 15.54 13.30
N GLY A 202 -10.08 15.58 14.48
CA GLY A 202 -9.64 16.81 15.14
C GLY A 202 -8.67 17.62 14.29
N HIS A 203 -7.69 16.97 13.64
CA HIS A 203 -6.76 17.63 12.72
C HIS A 203 -7.48 18.28 11.54
N ALA A 204 -8.49 17.61 10.99
CA ALA A 204 -9.30 18.13 9.89
C ALA A 204 -9.98 19.45 10.30
N VAL A 205 -10.69 19.42 11.43
CA VAL A 205 -11.41 20.58 11.98
C VAL A 205 -10.46 21.72 12.33
N ALA A 206 -9.41 21.43 13.11
CA ALA A 206 -8.50 22.45 13.65
C ALA A 206 -7.71 23.18 12.56
N ASN A 207 -7.49 22.54 11.42
CA ASN A 207 -6.74 23.11 10.28
C ASN A 207 -7.64 23.51 9.11
N SER A 208 -8.94 23.21 9.18
CA SER A 208 -9.90 23.40 8.09
C SER A 208 -9.40 22.73 6.81
N LEU A 209 -8.92 21.49 6.94
CA LEU A 209 -8.33 20.70 5.87
C LEU A 209 -8.98 19.32 5.77
N PRO A 210 -9.14 18.76 4.56
CA PRO A 210 -9.48 17.35 4.42
C PRO A 210 -8.35 16.48 4.98
N VAL A 211 -8.73 15.35 5.55
CA VAL A 211 -7.80 14.34 6.08
C VAL A 211 -8.09 13.00 5.42
N ILE A 212 -7.04 12.35 4.95
CA ILE A 212 -7.09 11.03 4.30
C ILE A 212 -6.20 10.08 5.11
N ALA A 213 -6.75 8.97 5.56
CA ALA A 213 -6.01 7.92 6.25
C ALA A 213 -6.20 6.59 5.52
N VAL A 214 -5.11 5.93 5.18
CA VAL A 214 -5.13 4.62 4.52
C VAL A 214 -4.38 3.63 5.38
N ASN A 215 -5.11 2.69 5.96
CA ASN A 215 -4.59 1.70 6.89
C ASN A 215 -4.76 0.28 6.34
N ARG A 216 -3.77 -0.56 6.63
CA ARG A 216 -3.70 -1.98 6.29
C ARG A 216 -4.89 -2.79 6.86
N VAL A 217 -5.18 -3.94 6.26
CA VAL A 217 -6.12 -4.95 6.76
C VAL A 217 -5.48 -6.32 6.89
N GLY A 218 -6.11 -7.20 7.67
CA GLY A 218 -5.70 -8.60 7.81
C GLY A 218 -4.85 -8.87 9.05
N PHE A 219 -4.64 -10.15 9.33
CA PHE A 219 -3.79 -10.61 10.43
C PHE A 219 -2.39 -10.93 9.90
N GLU A 220 -1.37 -10.45 10.60
CA GLU A 220 0.03 -10.78 10.33
C GLU A 220 0.67 -11.29 11.62
N SER A 221 1.06 -12.56 11.62
CA SER A 221 1.74 -13.21 12.76
C SER A 221 3.09 -12.57 13.06
N ALA A 222 3.42 -12.43 14.34
CA ALA A 222 4.74 -12.04 14.80
C ALA A 222 5.79 -13.15 14.59
N SER A 223 5.38 -14.42 14.53
CA SER A 223 6.29 -15.56 14.37
C SER A 223 6.87 -15.63 12.95
N LEU A 224 8.13 -15.20 12.81
CA LEU A 224 8.90 -15.44 11.58
C LEU A 224 9.32 -16.91 11.53
N SER A 225 8.78 -17.65 10.55
CA SER A 225 9.61 -18.63 9.82
C SER A 225 9.82 -18.07 8.42
N GLU A 226 10.78 -17.16 8.29
CA GLU A 226 11.35 -16.85 6.99
C GLU A 226 12.27 -18.01 6.64
N VAL A 227 11.80 -18.91 5.80
CA VAL A 227 12.65 -19.98 5.28
C VAL A 227 13.50 -19.36 4.19
N SER A 228 14.82 -19.46 4.29
CA SER A 228 15.69 -18.98 3.21
C SER A 228 15.35 -19.74 1.92
N PRO A 229 15.51 -19.14 0.72
CA PRO A 229 15.34 -19.87 -0.53
C PRO A 229 16.12 -21.20 -0.54
N ASP A 230 17.31 -21.21 0.06
CA ASP A 230 18.18 -22.39 0.18
C ASP A 230 17.65 -23.42 1.19
N GLU A 231 16.99 -23.00 2.27
CA GLU A 231 16.39 -23.91 3.24
C GLU A 231 15.17 -24.64 2.66
N ILE A 232 14.35 -23.96 1.85
CA ILE A 232 13.26 -24.58 1.08
C ILE A 232 13.84 -25.57 0.05
N LEU A 233 14.91 -25.17 -0.65
CA LEU A 233 15.56 -26.00 -1.68
C LEU A 233 16.30 -27.22 -1.09
N SER A 234 16.76 -27.15 0.16
CA SER A 234 17.50 -28.22 0.83
C SER A 234 16.63 -29.34 1.43
N GLY A 235 15.30 -29.17 1.47
CA GLY A 235 14.36 -30.14 2.03
C GLY A 235 14.58 -30.45 3.52
N ARG A 236 15.34 -29.64 4.26
CA ARG A 236 15.59 -29.84 5.70
C ARG A 236 14.41 -29.34 6.52
N ASN A 237 13.32 -30.11 6.51
CA ASN A 237 12.32 -30.05 7.55
C ASN A 237 12.97 -30.49 8.88
N LYS A 238 13.41 -29.55 9.72
CA LYS A 238 13.55 -29.82 11.16
C LYS A 238 12.15 -29.82 11.78
N ILE A 239 11.37 -30.85 11.47
CA ILE A 239 10.17 -31.19 12.22
C ILE A 239 10.64 -31.81 13.53
N SER A 240 10.49 -31.09 14.63
CA SER A 240 10.48 -31.70 15.96
C SER A 240 9.13 -32.41 16.11
N PRO A 241 9.08 -33.71 16.44
CA PRO A 241 7.81 -34.44 16.43
C PRO A 241 7.04 -34.15 17.73
N ALA A 242 5.96 -33.37 17.63
CA ALA A 242 4.88 -33.43 18.61
C ALA A 242 3.79 -34.37 18.05
N SER A 243 3.83 -35.60 18.53
CA SER A 243 2.73 -36.59 18.67
C SER A 243 1.45 -36.40 17.84
N GLY A 244 1.27 -37.27 16.84
CA GLY A 244 0.07 -38.11 16.68
C GLY A 244 -1.16 -37.52 15.98
N GLY A 245 -1.43 -37.98 14.75
CA GLY A 245 -2.76 -37.89 14.14
C GLY A 245 -2.74 -37.89 12.61
N PHE A 246 -2.82 -39.08 12.00
CA PHE A 246 -3.02 -39.24 10.55
C PHE A 246 -4.40 -38.70 10.14
N LEU A 247 -4.45 -37.74 9.21
CA LEU A 247 -5.65 -37.45 8.41
C LEU A 247 -5.28 -37.34 6.93
N ARG A 248 -6.00 -38.10 6.09
CA ARG A 248 -5.85 -38.18 4.64
C ARG A 248 -6.36 -36.90 3.97
N ALA A 249 -5.65 -36.48 2.92
CA ALA A 249 -6.09 -35.42 2.01
C ALA A 249 -7.18 -35.91 1.05
N SER A 250 -8.19 -35.07 0.81
CA SER A 250 -9.07 -35.12 -0.37
C SER A 250 -9.33 -33.72 -0.91
N ASP A 251 -9.25 -33.64 -2.24
CA ASP A 251 -9.87 -32.67 -3.16
C ASP A 251 -9.22 -31.30 -3.37
N GLY A 252 -8.31 -31.26 -4.35
CA GLY A 252 -7.91 -30.07 -5.08
C GLY A 252 -8.81 -29.85 -6.31
N GLY A 253 -9.65 -28.82 -6.27
CA GLY A 253 -10.54 -28.47 -7.39
C GLY A 253 -10.80 -26.97 -7.62
N ALA A 254 -10.40 -26.06 -6.72
CA ALA A 254 -10.92 -24.69 -6.73
C ALA A 254 -9.97 -23.58 -7.26
N ALA A 255 -8.75 -23.91 -7.70
CA ALA A 255 -7.72 -22.90 -7.99
C ALA A 255 -7.61 -22.48 -9.47
N ARG A 256 -8.23 -23.20 -10.41
CA ARG A 256 -8.10 -22.91 -11.86
C ARG A 256 -9.12 -21.90 -12.40
N ASP A 257 -10.26 -21.72 -11.75
CA ASP A 257 -11.37 -20.91 -12.28
C ASP A 257 -11.24 -19.40 -12.04
N LYS A 258 -10.33 -18.94 -11.17
CA LYS A 258 -10.17 -17.51 -10.84
C LYS A 258 -9.22 -16.74 -11.77
N ILE A 259 -8.36 -17.44 -12.53
CA ILE A 259 -7.35 -16.81 -13.39
C ILE A 259 -7.92 -16.47 -14.77
N SER A 260 -8.91 -17.21 -15.28
CA SER A 260 -9.58 -16.91 -16.55
C SER A 260 -10.41 -15.63 -16.48
N THR A 261 -11.01 -15.33 -15.32
CA THR A 261 -11.92 -14.19 -15.14
C THR A 261 -11.21 -12.83 -15.26
N VAL A 262 -9.94 -12.75 -14.82
CA VAL A 262 -9.13 -11.52 -14.84
C VAL A 262 -8.73 -11.11 -16.26
N ARG A 263 -8.44 -12.08 -17.14
CA ARG A 263 -8.09 -11.82 -18.55
C ARG A 263 -9.28 -11.23 -19.31
N ASP A 264 -10.47 -11.76 -19.06
CA ASP A 264 -11.69 -11.36 -19.77
C ASP A 264 -12.19 -9.97 -19.33
N GLU A 265 -11.95 -9.58 -18.08
CA GLU A 265 -12.34 -8.26 -17.56
C GLU A 265 -11.42 -7.15 -18.10
N ILE A 266 -10.12 -7.41 -18.22
CA ILE A 266 -9.14 -6.50 -18.83
C ILE A 266 -9.41 -6.32 -20.34
N LEU A 267 -9.75 -7.40 -21.05
CA LEU A 267 -10.10 -7.34 -22.49
C LEU A 267 -11.44 -6.62 -22.73
N ARG A 268 -12.43 -6.77 -21.84
CA ARG A 268 -13.70 -6.02 -21.92
C ARG A 268 -13.51 -4.52 -21.76
N ILE A 269 -12.64 -4.09 -20.85
CA ILE A 269 -12.34 -2.68 -20.61
C ILE A 269 -11.64 -2.05 -21.84
N GLN A 270 -10.89 -2.85 -22.62
CA GLN A 270 -10.23 -2.41 -23.84
C GLN A 270 -11.14 -2.38 -25.09
N GLY A 271 -12.25 -3.13 -25.10
CA GLY A 271 -13.18 -3.25 -26.24
C GLY A 271 -14.34 -2.23 -26.28
N GLY A 272 -14.46 -1.34 -25.29
CA GLY A 272 -15.55 -0.39 -25.15
C GLY A 272 -15.44 0.87 -26.01
N ARG A 273 -15.15 0.75 -27.31
CA ARG A 273 -15.39 1.80 -28.32
C ARG A 273 -15.79 1.16 -29.64
N ASP A 274 -17.09 1.22 -29.93
CA ASP A 274 -17.78 1.09 -31.21
C ASP A 274 -17.07 0.33 -32.34
N GLY A 275 -17.51 -0.91 -32.56
CA GLY A 275 -17.21 -1.70 -33.75
C GLY A 275 -18.08 -2.94 -33.82
N VAL A 276 -19.23 -2.86 -34.49
CA VAL A 276 -20.07 -4.01 -34.82
C VAL A 276 -19.34 -4.86 -35.86
N ALA A 277 -19.02 -6.12 -35.54
CA ALA A 277 -18.54 -7.09 -36.52
C ALA A 277 -19.47 -8.30 -36.55
N HIS A 278 -20.13 -8.51 -37.68
CA HIS A 278 -20.93 -9.69 -37.98
C HIS A 278 -20.01 -10.91 -38.18
N ALA A 279 -20.34 -12.03 -37.54
CA ALA A 279 -19.71 -13.31 -37.81
C ALA A 279 -20.22 -13.88 -39.14
N VAL A 280 -19.31 -14.17 -40.07
CA VAL A 280 -19.56 -15.07 -41.20
C VAL A 280 -18.71 -16.30 -40.97
N ASP A 281 -19.39 -17.44 -40.88
CA ASP A 281 -18.80 -18.76 -40.75
C ASP A 281 -18.31 -19.26 -42.11
N THR A 282 -17.00 -19.49 -42.24
CA THR A 282 -16.48 -20.38 -43.28
C THR A 282 -15.42 -21.28 -42.66
N GLY A 283 -15.81 -22.51 -42.40
CA GLY A 283 -14.92 -23.58 -41.98
C GLY A 283 -13.78 -23.85 -42.97
N GLY A 284 -12.65 -24.33 -42.43
CA GLY A 284 -11.52 -24.80 -43.23
C GLY A 284 -10.19 -24.58 -42.55
N ALA A 285 -9.47 -25.67 -42.30
CA ALA A 285 -8.13 -25.70 -41.75
C ALA A 285 -7.12 -24.92 -42.63
N GLY A 286 -6.24 -24.15 -41.98
CA GLY A 286 -5.11 -23.50 -42.65
C GLY A 286 -4.80 -22.14 -42.01
N GLY A 287 -3.56 -21.96 -41.56
CA GLY A 287 -3.14 -20.80 -40.78
C GLY A 287 -3.41 -19.45 -41.44
N MET A 288 -3.70 -18.44 -40.62
CA MET A 288 -3.69 -17.04 -41.03
C MET A 288 -2.78 -16.23 -40.12
N SER A 289 -1.74 -15.68 -40.75
CA SER A 289 -1.03 -14.48 -40.33
C SER A 289 -2.01 -13.29 -40.35
N LEU A 290 -2.12 -12.56 -39.24
CA LEU A 290 -2.78 -11.26 -39.18
C LEU A 290 -1.71 -10.18 -38.96
N ALA A 291 -1.37 -9.48 -40.04
CA ALA A 291 -0.67 -8.20 -39.97
C ALA A 291 -1.71 -7.10 -39.72
N ALA A 292 -1.66 -6.47 -38.55
CA ALA A 292 -2.39 -5.24 -38.26
C ALA A 292 -1.37 -4.11 -38.08
N SER A 293 -1.30 -3.22 -39.07
CA SER A 293 -0.57 -1.96 -38.99
C SER A 293 -1.39 -0.94 -38.18
N GLY A 294 -0.90 -0.57 -36.99
CA GLY A 294 -1.47 0.50 -36.19
C GLY A 294 -0.55 0.87 -35.04
N ARG A 295 0.02 2.09 -35.07
CA ARG A 295 0.82 2.63 -33.97
C ARG A 295 -0.10 3.00 -32.80
N GLY A 296 -0.12 2.18 -31.78
CA GLY A 296 -0.74 2.45 -30.48
C GLY A 296 -0.09 1.52 -29.45
N ALA A 297 0.34 2.08 -28.31
CA ALA A 297 1.09 1.35 -27.29
C ALA A 297 0.23 0.26 -26.62
N GLN A 298 0.28 -0.95 -27.18
CA GLN A 298 -0.28 -2.16 -26.57
C GLN A 298 0.71 -2.68 -25.52
N GLY A 299 0.26 -2.81 -24.28
CA GLY A 299 0.97 -3.53 -23.22
C GLY A 299 0.09 -4.69 -22.76
N GLU A 300 0.53 -5.92 -23.00
CA GLU A 300 -0.07 -7.13 -22.43
C GLU A 300 0.51 -7.37 -21.03
N ILE A 301 -0.36 -7.63 -20.04
CA ILE A 301 0.04 -8.30 -18.80
C ILE A 301 0.06 -9.80 -19.12
N LEU A 302 1.25 -10.33 -19.40
CA LEU A 302 1.42 -11.77 -19.61
C LEU A 302 1.61 -12.45 -18.26
N CYS A 303 0.55 -13.04 -17.70
CA CYS A 303 0.72 -14.14 -16.75
C CYS A 303 1.27 -15.34 -17.53
N ALA A 304 2.52 -15.71 -17.29
CA ALA A 304 3.08 -16.92 -17.87
C ALA A 304 2.37 -18.16 -17.31
N SER A 305 1.36 -18.65 -18.02
CA SER A 305 0.82 -19.99 -17.83
C SER A 305 1.11 -20.82 -19.08
N ASN A 306 2.32 -21.38 -19.17
CA ASN A 306 2.61 -22.50 -20.07
C ASN A 306 3.28 -23.60 -19.26
N LEU A 307 2.45 -24.48 -18.68
CA LEU A 307 2.88 -25.75 -18.09
C LEU A 307 2.64 -26.84 -19.11
N ASP A 308 3.69 -27.23 -19.84
CA ASP A 308 3.70 -28.50 -20.58
C ASP A 308 4.11 -29.60 -19.59
N CYS A 309 3.13 -30.31 -19.04
CA CYS A 309 3.34 -31.35 -18.04
C CYS A 309 3.60 -32.71 -18.71
N GLY A 310 4.75 -32.82 -19.37
CA GLY A 310 5.33 -34.11 -19.77
C GLY A 310 6.26 -34.67 -18.69
N SER A 311 5.80 -35.73 -18.02
CA SER A 311 6.61 -36.70 -17.25
C SER A 311 7.64 -36.14 -16.24
N LEU A 312 7.17 -35.53 -15.15
CA LEU A 312 8.02 -35.18 -14.00
C LEU A 312 7.44 -35.74 -12.70
N THR A 313 8.31 -36.24 -11.83
CA THR A 313 7.93 -36.83 -10.53
C THR A 313 7.52 -35.75 -9.52
N CYS A 314 6.71 -36.09 -8.50
CA CYS A 314 6.18 -35.13 -7.50
C CYS A 314 7.24 -34.24 -6.82
N GLY A 315 8.52 -34.63 -6.80
CA GLY A 315 9.62 -33.82 -6.28
C GLY A 315 10.13 -32.74 -7.25
N GLU A 316 10.09 -32.99 -8.56
CA GLU A 316 10.56 -32.05 -9.59
C GLU A 316 9.51 -30.98 -9.91
N ALA A 317 8.23 -31.30 -9.73
CA ALA A 317 7.14 -30.33 -9.82
C ALA A 317 7.17 -29.28 -8.70
N ALA A 318 7.67 -29.65 -7.50
CA ALA A 318 7.86 -28.74 -6.37
C ALA A 318 9.08 -27.81 -6.56
N GLN A 319 10.09 -28.26 -7.31
CA GLN A 319 11.29 -27.49 -7.60
C GLN A 319 11.07 -26.43 -8.71
N LYS A 320 10.04 -26.60 -9.55
CA LYS A 320 9.66 -25.68 -10.64
C LYS A 320 8.57 -24.67 -10.28
N SER A 321 7.97 -24.73 -9.09
CA SER A 321 6.88 -23.84 -8.66
C SER A 321 7.34 -22.59 -7.88
N LEU A 322 8.64 -22.32 -7.77
CA LEU A 322 9.19 -21.35 -6.81
C LEU A 322 10.21 -20.35 -7.41
N LYS A 323 9.92 -19.85 -8.61
CA LYS A 323 10.50 -18.61 -9.17
C LYS A 323 9.38 -17.81 -9.82
N ILE A 324 8.60 -17.09 -9.03
CA ILE A 324 7.65 -16.12 -9.58
C ILE A 324 8.41 -14.80 -9.73
N SER A 325 9.12 -14.63 -10.86
CA SER A 325 9.45 -13.30 -11.36
C SER A 325 8.16 -12.71 -11.93
N ILE A 326 7.80 -11.50 -11.51
CA ILE A 326 6.66 -10.81 -12.09
C ILE A 326 7.22 -9.85 -13.13
N ASP A 327 7.09 -10.25 -14.39
CA ASP A 327 7.45 -9.43 -15.53
C ASP A 327 6.42 -8.31 -15.68
N VAL A 328 6.58 -7.22 -14.93
CA VAL A 328 5.88 -5.98 -15.28
C VAL A 328 6.63 -5.38 -16.46
N LYS A 329 6.10 -5.57 -17.67
CA LYS A 329 6.70 -5.06 -18.91
C LYS A 329 6.26 -3.61 -19.14
N PHE A 330 7.20 -2.67 -19.05
CA PHE A 330 7.00 -1.27 -19.45
C PHE A 330 7.99 -0.91 -20.55
N ASN A 331 7.52 -0.48 -21.74
CA ASN A 331 8.36 -0.01 -22.85
C ASN A 331 9.56 -0.90 -23.25
N GLY A 332 9.46 -2.21 -23.05
CA GLY A 332 10.55 -3.17 -23.35
C GLY A 332 11.51 -3.44 -22.18
N GLU A 333 11.36 -2.75 -21.05
CA GLU A 333 12.03 -3.07 -19.80
C GLU A 333 11.18 -4.03 -18.96
N THR A 334 11.78 -5.15 -18.55
CA THR A 334 11.18 -6.13 -17.63
C THR A 334 11.60 -5.80 -16.20
N PHE A 335 10.63 -5.45 -15.35
CA PHE A 335 10.91 -5.19 -13.95
C PHE A 335 10.90 -6.45 -13.10
N GLU A 336 11.95 -7.27 -13.19
CA GLU A 336 12.46 -8.20 -12.15
C GLU A 336 11.45 -8.81 -11.16
N VAL A 337 11.03 -8.09 -10.14
CA VAL A 337 10.69 -8.55 -8.78
C VAL A 337 11.25 -9.92 -8.41
N LEU A 338 12.57 -9.95 -8.18
CA LEU A 338 13.27 -11.07 -7.57
C LEU A 338 12.56 -11.47 -6.25
N PRO A 339 12.53 -12.78 -5.92
CA PRO A 339 11.94 -13.23 -4.67
C PRO A 339 12.72 -12.65 -3.49
N SER A 340 12.10 -11.69 -2.79
CA SER A 340 12.50 -11.35 -1.43
C SER A 340 12.20 -12.54 -0.50
N LYS A 341 12.76 -12.51 0.72
CA LYS A 341 12.47 -13.50 1.79
C LYS A 341 10.98 -13.84 1.83
N GLN A 342 10.68 -15.13 1.83
CA GLN A 342 9.30 -15.63 1.77
C GLN A 342 8.77 -15.84 3.17
N ARG A 343 7.56 -15.34 3.42
CA ARG A 343 6.80 -15.67 4.62
C ARG A 343 6.26 -17.09 4.47
N VAL A 344 6.69 -17.99 5.35
CA VAL A 344 5.95 -19.24 5.61
C VAL A 344 5.25 -19.03 6.94
N ASP A 345 3.91 -19.07 6.92
CA ASP A 345 3.13 -18.98 8.15
C ASP A 345 3.33 -20.28 8.93
N GLY A 346 3.94 -20.18 10.10
CA GLY A 346 3.80 -21.23 11.10
C GLY A 346 2.32 -21.36 11.44
N LEU A 347 1.69 -22.45 10.97
CA LEU A 347 0.34 -22.81 11.35
C LEU A 347 0.30 -22.93 12.90
N GLY A 348 -0.27 -21.93 13.59
CA GLY A 348 -0.57 -22.01 15.01
C GLY A 348 -0.01 -20.93 15.95
N SER A 349 0.51 -19.80 15.47
CA SER A 349 0.87 -18.66 16.33
C SER A 349 -0.32 -17.71 16.53
N GLU A 350 -0.81 -17.57 17.78
CA GLU A 350 -1.78 -16.52 18.18
C GLU A 350 -1.12 -15.15 18.43
N ASP A 351 0.21 -15.08 18.39
CA ASP A 351 0.98 -13.84 18.59
C ASP A 351 1.13 -13.08 17.26
N GLY A 352 0.61 -11.86 17.19
CA GLY A 352 0.70 -10.98 16.04
C GLY A 352 -0.32 -9.84 16.05
N ILE A 353 -0.36 -9.08 14.96
CA ILE A 353 -1.22 -7.90 14.81
C ILE A 353 -2.37 -8.20 13.86
N ARG A 354 -3.59 -7.86 14.28
CA ARG A 354 -4.75 -7.76 13.39
C ARG A 354 -4.97 -6.31 12.99
N PHE A 355 -4.53 -5.96 11.78
CA PHE A 355 -4.72 -4.63 11.22
C PHE A 355 -6.19 -4.36 10.96
N TRP A 356 -6.66 -3.24 11.49
CA TRP A 356 -8.09 -2.98 11.59
C TRP A 356 -8.67 -2.20 10.42
N GLY A 357 -7.96 -1.99 9.32
CA GLY A 357 -8.48 -1.23 8.19
C GLY A 357 -9.01 0.13 8.62
N ASN A 358 -10.32 0.36 8.46
CA ASN A 358 -10.97 1.63 8.80
C ASN A 358 -10.34 2.84 8.08
N SER A 359 -9.76 2.62 6.89
CA SER A 359 -9.34 3.71 6.01
C SER A 359 -10.48 4.70 5.79
N PHE A 360 -10.21 6.00 5.85
CA PHE A 360 -11.26 7.02 5.83
C PHE A 360 -10.85 8.31 5.12
N VAL A 361 -11.87 9.11 4.83
CA VAL A 361 -11.72 10.50 4.38
C VAL A 361 -12.65 11.40 5.20
N PHE A 362 -12.07 12.41 5.83
CA PHE A 362 -12.80 13.51 6.45
C PHE A 362 -12.69 14.78 5.61
N GLY A 363 -13.78 15.54 5.54
CA GLY A 363 -13.79 16.89 5.00
C GLY A 363 -13.21 17.92 5.98
N ALA A 364 -13.16 19.18 5.56
CA ALA A 364 -12.53 20.27 6.31
C ALA A 364 -13.21 20.62 7.65
N GLN A 365 -14.45 20.18 7.90
CA GLN A 365 -15.14 20.32 9.19
C GLN A 365 -15.19 18.99 9.95
N GLY A 366 -14.39 18.01 9.55
CA GLY A 366 -14.40 16.67 10.12
C GLY A 366 -15.65 15.87 9.76
N GLU A 367 -16.44 16.28 8.76
CA GLU A 367 -17.54 15.48 8.24
C GLU A 367 -16.99 14.21 7.56
N GLN A 368 -17.58 13.05 7.83
CA GLN A 368 -17.14 11.79 7.24
C GLN A 368 -17.60 11.71 5.79
N LEU A 369 -16.65 11.74 4.85
CA LEU A 369 -16.92 11.54 3.43
C LEU A 369 -16.87 10.06 3.07
N PHE A 370 -16.02 9.29 3.74
CA PHE A 370 -15.88 7.84 3.58
C PHE A 370 -15.26 7.22 4.84
N ARG A 371 -15.63 5.98 5.16
CA ARG A 371 -14.97 5.12 6.16
C ARG A 371 -15.17 3.66 5.77
N ALA A 372 -14.08 2.91 5.68
CA ALA A 372 -14.08 1.47 5.45
C ALA A 372 -14.39 0.69 6.73
N ASN A 373 -14.71 -0.59 6.60
CA ASN A 373 -14.82 -1.51 7.74
C ASN A 373 -13.44 -2.06 8.15
N SER A 374 -13.42 -3.00 9.09
CA SER A 374 -12.20 -3.55 9.66
C SER A 374 -11.62 -4.77 8.95
N THR A 375 -12.29 -5.28 7.91
CA THR A 375 -11.99 -6.60 7.33
C THR A 375 -11.64 -6.54 5.84
N ASP A 376 -12.30 -5.64 5.12
CA ASP A 376 -12.32 -5.67 3.67
C ASP A 376 -11.19 -4.83 3.08
N GLU A 377 -10.68 -5.29 1.95
CA GLU A 377 -9.79 -4.48 1.14
C GLU A 377 -10.53 -3.29 0.55
N VAL A 378 -9.81 -2.18 0.36
CA VAL A 378 -10.37 -0.92 -0.14
C VAL A 378 -9.74 -0.61 -1.49
N CYS A 379 -10.60 -0.30 -2.46
CA CYS A 379 -10.25 0.24 -3.77
C CYS A 379 -11.28 1.31 -4.15
N GLU A 380 -11.43 2.31 -3.29
CA GLU A 380 -12.51 3.28 -3.37
C GLU A 380 -12.02 4.66 -3.80
N VAL A 381 -12.84 5.34 -4.62
CA VAL A 381 -12.55 6.69 -5.11
C VAL A 381 -13.53 7.67 -4.49
N VAL A 382 -13.01 8.53 -3.62
CA VAL A 382 -13.79 9.52 -2.87
C VAL A 382 -13.61 10.89 -3.49
N THR A 383 -14.71 11.63 -3.59
CA THR A 383 -14.71 12.99 -4.13
C THR A 383 -14.62 14.01 -3.00
N ILE A 384 -13.66 14.92 -3.08
CA ILE A 384 -13.44 15.99 -2.10
C ILE A 384 -13.65 17.34 -2.79
N ASP A 385 -14.53 18.18 -2.22
CA ASP A 385 -14.68 19.57 -2.65
C ASP A 385 -13.61 20.45 -2.01
N MET A 386 -12.55 20.74 -2.76
CA MET A 386 -11.44 21.56 -2.29
C MET A 386 -11.84 23.03 -2.12
N GLN A 387 -12.91 23.51 -2.77
CA GLN A 387 -13.43 24.87 -2.57
C GLN A 387 -14.03 25.04 -1.17
N ARG A 388 -14.61 23.96 -0.63
CA ARG A 388 -15.19 23.95 0.72
C ARG A 388 -14.14 24.26 1.79
N CYS A 389 -12.91 23.81 1.60
CA CYS A 389 -11.80 24.05 2.55
C CYS A 389 -11.53 25.56 2.72
N GLU A 390 -11.48 26.29 1.61
CA GLU A 390 -11.31 27.75 1.62
C GLU A 390 -12.49 28.46 2.28
N ASN A 391 -13.72 28.00 2.01
CA ASN A 391 -14.91 28.57 2.64
C ASN A 391 -14.90 28.36 4.16
N VAL A 392 -14.54 27.16 4.63
CA VAL A 392 -14.46 26.83 6.06
C VAL A 392 -13.39 27.67 6.75
N ARG A 393 -12.23 27.88 6.13
CA ARG A 393 -11.18 28.78 6.66
C ARG A 393 -11.66 30.21 6.84
N ARG A 394 -12.57 30.69 5.99
CA ARG A 394 -13.18 32.03 6.10
C ARG A 394 -14.25 32.09 7.19
N TRP A 395 -15.07 31.04 7.32
CA TRP A 395 -16.14 30.97 8.31
C TRP A 395 -15.59 30.77 9.72
N TRP A 396 -14.57 29.92 9.88
CA TRP A 396 -13.91 29.59 11.14
C TRP A 396 -12.42 29.96 11.04
N PRO A 397 -12.06 31.22 11.31
CA PRO A 397 -10.71 31.75 11.06
C PRO A 397 -9.72 31.35 12.17
N PHE A 398 -9.65 30.06 12.52
CA PHE A 398 -8.77 29.55 13.57
C PHE A 398 -7.31 29.96 13.37
N LEU A 399 -6.83 30.02 12.11
CA LEU A 399 -5.46 30.43 11.79
C LEU A 399 -5.17 31.89 12.12
N ARG A 400 -6.16 32.78 11.95
CA ARG A 400 -6.05 34.23 12.25
C ARG A 400 -5.96 34.47 13.75
N ASP A 401 -6.71 33.69 14.52
CA ASP A 401 -6.92 33.94 15.96
C ASP A 401 -5.91 33.19 16.86
N ARG A 402 -4.85 32.60 16.29
CA ARG A 402 -3.79 31.89 17.03
C ARG A 402 -3.00 32.86 17.91
N ARG A 403 -2.79 32.49 19.18
CA ARG A 403 -1.94 33.20 20.15
C ARG A 403 -0.51 32.65 20.12
N VAL A 404 0.19 32.85 19.00
CA VAL A 404 1.51 32.23 18.74
C VAL A 404 2.59 32.65 19.75
N GLU A 405 2.44 33.82 20.35
CA GLU A 405 3.29 34.35 21.41
C GLU A 405 3.23 33.51 22.70
N GLU A 406 2.14 32.76 22.93
CA GLU A 406 1.97 31.90 24.10
C GLU A 406 2.45 30.46 23.85
N TYR A 407 2.81 30.11 22.61
CA TYR A 407 3.08 28.72 22.21
C TYR A 407 4.53 28.27 22.44
N GLY A 408 5.36 29.08 23.09
CA GLY A 408 6.76 28.71 23.41
C GLY A 408 6.86 27.39 24.20
N ILE A 409 5.84 27.07 25.00
CA ILE A 409 5.73 25.82 25.76
C ILE A 409 5.74 24.56 24.89
N LEU A 410 5.22 24.63 23.64
CA LEU A 410 5.16 23.48 22.73
C LEU A 410 6.54 22.99 22.27
N THR A 411 7.59 23.80 22.47
CA THR A 411 8.97 23.41 22.17
C THR A 411 9.63 22.63 23.31
N LYS A 412 8.97 22.53 24.47
CA LYS A 412 9.47 21.83 25.64
C LYS A 412 8.93 20.41 25.67
N ARG A 413 9.76 19.46 26.10
CA ARG A 413 9.34 18.06 26.27
C ARG A 413 8.34 17.90 27.43
N TYR A 414 8.52 18.67 28.51
CA TYR A 414 7.68 18.64 29.70
C TYR A 414 7.86 19.93 30.51
N GLY A 415 6.80 20.41 31.17
CA GLY A 415 6.84 21.54 32.10
C GLY A 415 7.13 22.92 31.47
N LEU A 416 6.99 23.97 32.29
CA LEU A 416 7.51 25.32 32.02
C LEU A 416 8.97 25.44 32.46
#